data_AF-A0A2K3LP99-F1
#
_entry.id   AF-A0A2K3LP99-F1
#
_cell.length_a   1.000
_cell.length_b   1.000
_cell.length_c   1.000
_cell.angle_alpha   90.00
_cell.angle_beta   90.00
_cell.angle_gamma   90.00
#
_symmetry.space_group_name_H-M   'P 1'
#
loop_
_entity.id
_entity.type
_entity.pdbx_description
1 polymer ?
#
loop_
_entity_poly.entity_id
_entity_poly.type
_entity_poly.pdbx_seq_one_letter_code
_entity_poly.pdbx_strand_id
1 'polypeptide(L)'
;MVEEDIISTLPDLILRHILSFLETKHAVTTSILSKRWKNLYRSVPVLHFKTTATDEASYFRFINFVSSVFLSRDLAFSVKTFHLDFTYHDYQIIYPRSPMEIVTAWINVIVLLGVECIDLCVELEKTIGFTKLPISILTCNTLVVLNLHCFGVEEALSPVDLPSL
;
A
#
# COMPACT_ATOMS: atom_id res chain seq x y z
N MET A 1 -40.21 1.17 -14.52
CA MET A 1 -39.18 2.16 -14.89
C MET A 1 -37.85 1.49 -14.64
N VAL A 2 -37.02 1.33 -15.66
CA VAL A 2 -35.67 0.78 -15.49
C VAL A 2 -34.86 1.89 -14.82
N GLU A 3 -34.30 1.62 -13.64
CA GLU A 3 -33.31 2.52 -13.04
C GLU A 3 -32.14 2.67 -14.02
N GLU A 4 -31.93 3.89 -14.50
CA GLU A 4 -30.76 4.20 -15.32
C GLU A 4 -29.52 3.99 -14.46
N ASP A 5 -28.60 3.13 -14.92
CA ASP A 5 -27.32 2.90 -14.24
C ASP A 5 -26.42 4.12 -14.46
N ILE A 6 -26.62 5.16 -13.65
CA ILE A 6 -25.87 6.42 -13.70
C ILE A 6 -24.38 6.16 -13.55
N ILE A 7 -24.00 5.19 -12.71
CA ILE A 7 -22.60 4.83 -12.47
C ILE A 7 -21.95 4.32 -13.76
N SER A 8 -22.66 3.52 -14.57
CA SER A 8 -22.15 3.05 -15.85
C SER A 8 -21.92 4.17 -16.88
N THR A 9 -22.56 5.33 -16.73
CA THR A 9 -22.40 6.48 -17.64
C THR A 9 -21.18 7.36 -17.32
N LEU A 10 -20.64 7.27 -16.10
CA LEU A 10 -19.51 8.10 -15.67
C LEU A 10 -18.24 7.78 -16.46
N PRO A 11 -17.38 8.76 -16.78
CA PRO A 11 -16.07 8.50 -17.39
C PRO A 11 -15.11 7.71 -16.48
N ASP A 12 -14.17 6.97 -17.07
CA ASP A 12 -13.20 6.15 -16.31
C ASP A 12 -12.39 6.97 -15.29
N LEU A 13 -12.10 8.24 -15.61
CA LEU A 13 -11.43 9.15 -14.68
C LEU A 13 -12.23 9.32 -13.37
N ILE A 14 -13.54 9.51 -13.48
CA ILE A 14 -14.43 9.67 -12.32
C ILE A 14 -14.55 8.35 -11.57
N LEU A 15 -14.67 7.23 -12.28
CA LEU A 15 -14.72 5.91 -11.63
C LEU A 15 -13.43 5.62 -10.85
N ARG A 16 -12.26 5.94 -11.39
CA ARG A 16 -10.97 5.82 -10.67
C ARG A 16 -10.91 6.73 -9.46
N HIS A 17 -11.44 7.95 -9.56
CA HIS A 17 -11.53 8.86 -8.44
C HIS A 17 -12.44 8.31 -7.33
N ILE A 18 -13.61 7.75 -7.67
CA ILE A 18 -14.48 7.08 -6.71
C ILE A 18 -13.76 5.91 -6.04
N LEU A 19 -13.10 5.06 -6.83
CA LEU A 19 -12.32 3.93 -6.31
C LEU A 19 -11.17 4.37 -5.40
N SER A 20 -10.63 5.59 -5.56
CA SER A 20 -9.55 6.11 -4.71
C SER A 20 -9.95 6.39 -3.27
N PHE A 21 -11.27 6.47 -2.99
CA PHE A 21 -11.79 6.60 -1.63
C PHE A 21 -11.97 5.26 -0.92
N LEU A 22 -11.80 4.14 -1.63
CA LEU A 22 -12.00 2.80 -1.09
C LEU A 22 -10.68 2.20 -0.63
N GLU A 23 -10.75 1.29 0.35
CA GLU A 23 -9.65 0.34 0.54
C GLU A 23 -9.42 -0.45 -0.76
N THR A 24 -8.15 -0.75 -1.06
CA THR A 24 -7.77 -1.42 -2.31
C THR A 24 -8.51 -2.75 -2.49
N LYS A 25 -8.78 -3.49 -1.39
CA LYS A 25 -9.55 -4.74 -1.42
C LYS A 25 -10.93 -4.54 -2.05
N HIS A 26 -11.64 -3.47 -1.67
CA HIS A 26 -12.96 -3.16 -2.19
C HIS A 26 -12.89 -2.65 -3.62
N ALA A 27 -11.88 -1.83 -3.95
CA ALA A 27 -11.65 -1.39 -5.33
C ALA A 27 -11.40 -2.59 -6.26
N VAL A 28 -10.61 -3.58 -5.83
CA VAL A 28 -10.39 -4.83 -6.57
C VAL A 28 -11.69 -5.63 -6.69
N THR A 29 -12.52 -5.71 -5.63
CA THR A 29 -13.81 -6.43 -5.70
C THR A 29 -14.73 -5.86 -6.78
N THR A 30 -14.70 -4.56 -7.06
CA THR A 30 -15.51 -3.97 -8.15
C THR A 30 -15.19 -4.55 -9.54
N SER A 31 -14.05 -5.23 -9.71
CA SER A 31 -13.65 -5.85 -10.98
C SER A 31 -14.64 -6.89 -11.50
N ILE A 32 -15.52 -7.44 -10.64
CA ILE A 32 -16.55 -8.40 -11.03
C ILE A 32 -17.82 -7.76 -11.62
N LEU A 33 -17.99 -6.43 -11.46
CA LEU A 33 -19.22 -5.74 -11.86
C LEU A 33 -19.41 -5.72 -13.37
N SER A 34 -18.35 -5.47 -14.14
CA SER A 34 -18.39 -5.57 -15.60
C SER A 34 -16.98 -5.62 -16.21
N LYS A 35 -16.90 -5.88 -17.53
CA LYS A 35 -15.65 -5.82 -18.29
C LYS A 35 -14.94 -4.46 -18.15
N ARG A 36 -15.70 -3.37 -18.01
CA ARG A 36 -15.16 -2.02 -17.81
C ARG A 36 -14.48 -1.88 -16.46
N TRP A 37 -15.12 -2.38 -15.39
CA TRP A 37 -14.59 -2.31 -14.03
C TRP A 37 -13.39 -3.22 -13.77
N LYS A 38 -13.26 -4.31 -14.55
CA LYS A 38 -12.23 -5.34 -14.38
C LYS A 38 -10.81 -4.80 -14.17
N ASN A 39 -10.46 -3.71 -14.86
CA ASN A 39 -9.10 -3.17 -14.86
C ASN A 39 -8.98 -1.78 -14.21
N LEU A 40 -10.08 -1.16 -13.77
CA LEU A 40 -10.04 0.23 -13.27
C LEU A 40 -9.14 0.37 -12.04
N TYR A 41 -9.21 -0.58 -11.09
CA TYR A 41 -8.41 -0.55 -9.87
C TYR A 41 -6.89 -0.48 -10.13
N ARG A 42 -6.43 -1.00 -11.29
CA ARG A 42 -5.01 -1.08 -11.66
C ARG A 42 -4.37 0.28 -11.91
N SER A 43 -5.17 1.32 -12.08
CA SER A 43 -4.74 2.70 -12.37
C SER A 43 -5.22 3.71 -11.32
N VAL A 44 -5.75 3.25 -10.19
CA VAL A 44 -6.19 4.11 -9.09
C VAL A 44 -4.97 4.74 -8.39
N PRO A 45 -4.91 6.06 -8.17
CA PRO A 45 -3.71 6.71 -7.62
C PRO A 45 -3.48 6.43 -6.13
N VAL A 46 -4.46 5.87 -5.43
CA VAL A 46 -4.40 5.58 -4.00
C VAL A 46 -4.37 4.06 -3.79
N LEU A 47 -3.40 3.60 -3.01
CA LEU A 47 -3.32 2.23 -2.51
C LEU A 47 -3.50 2.26 -1.00
N HIS A 48 -4.59 1.67 -0.51
CA HIS A 48 -4.90 1.60 0.91
C HIS A 48 -5.10 0.14 1.32
N PHE A 49 -4.17 -0.36 2.14
CA PHE A 49 -4.14 -1.73 2.64
C PHE A 49 -4.27 -1.72 4.16
N LYS A 50 -5.24 -2.48 4.67
CA LYS A 50 -5.45 -2.66 6.09
C LYS A 50 -5.69 -4.13 6.42
N THR A 51 -4.94 -4.67 7.39
CA THR A 51 -5.21 -6.01 7.94
C THR A 51 -4.68 -6.18 9.35
N THR A 52 -5.37 -7.03 10.12
CA THR A 52 -4.87 -7.62 11.36
C THR A 52 -4.75 -9.13 11.13
N ALA A 53 -3.52 -9.63 11.01
CA ALA A 53 -3.27 -11.05 10.79
C ALA A 53 -3.08 -11.76 12.14
N THR A 54 -3.89 -12.80 12.34
CA THR A 54 -3.99 -13.57 13.59
C THR A 54 -3.24 -14.89 13.55
N ASP A 55 -2.83 -15.30 12.35
CA ASP A 55 -2.13 -16.56 12.07
C ASP A 55 -1.31 -16.44 10.77
N GLU A 56 -0.39 -17.37 10.57
CA GLU A 56 0.47 -17.47 9.38
C GLU A 56 -0.32 -17.45 8.06
N ALA A 57 -1.46 -18.15 8.00
CA ALA A 57 -2.26 -18.22 6.77
C ALA A 57 -2.89 -16.87 6.42
N SER A 58 -3.39 -16.14 7.42
CA SER A 58 -3.95 -14.80 7.27
C SER A 58 -2.87 -13.80 6.84
N TYR A 59 -1.66 -13.93 7.37
CA TYR A 59 -0.49 -13.16 6.94
C TYR A 59 -0.16 -13.40 5.47
N PHE A 60 0.02 -14.66 5.06
CA PHE A 60 0.34 -14.96 3.67
C PHE A 60 -0.77 -14.56 2.70
N ARG A 61 -2.05 -14.70 3.09
CA ARG A 61 -3.17 -14.20 2.27
C ARG A 61 -3.05 -12.69 2.03
N PHE A 62 -2.72 -11.92 3.06
CA PHE A 62 -2.51 -10.49 2.92
C PHE A 62 -1.31 -10.16 2.02
N ILE A 63 -0.15 -10.75 2.30
CA ILE A 63 1.06 -10.54 1.48
C ILE A 63 0.81 -10.87 0.01
N ASN A 64 0.17 -12.01 -0.26
CA ASN A 64 -0.17 -12.44 -1.62
C ASN A 64 -1.16 -11.48 -2.28
N PHE A 65 -2.16 -11.00 -1.53
CA PHE A 65 -3.10 -10.01 -2.03
C PHE A 65 -2.38 -8.71 -2.43
N VAL A 66 -1.61 -8.10 -1.53
CA VAL A 66 -0.88 -6.85 -1.81
C VAL A 66 0.07 -7.04 -3.00
N SER A 67 0.83 -8.13 -3.01
CA SER A 67 1.75 -8.45 -4.11
C SER A 67 1.02 -8.62 -5.44
N SER A 68 -0.15 -9.26 -5.46
CA SER A 68 -0.96 -9.42 -6.67
C SER A 68 -1.49 -8.09 -7.20
N VAL A 69 -1.79 -7.13 -6.32
CA VAL A 69 -2.18 -5.77 -6.72
C VAL A 69 -1.00 -5.08 -7.40
N PHE A 70 0.18 -5.10 -6.79
CA PHE A 70 1.39 -4.52 -7.38
C PHE A 70 1.73 -5.12 -8.74
N LEU A 71 1.66 -6.45 -8.88
CA LEU A 71 1.89 -7.14 -10.16
C LEU A 71 0.83 -6.82 -11.23
N SER A 72 -0.38 -6.46 -10.81
CA SER A 72 -1.48 -6.12 -11.73
C SER A 72 -1.54 -4.63 -12.09
N ARG A 73 -0.69 -3.79 -11.50
CA ARG A 73 -0.69 -2.34 -11.73
C ARG A 73 -0.38 -2.01 -13.18
N ASP A 74 -1.03 -0.95 -13.67
CA ASP A 74 -0.62 -0.28 -14.88
C ASP A 74 0.47 0.75 -14.53
N LEU A 75 1.69 0.50 -14.98
CA LEU A 75 2.86 1.33 -14.67
C LEU A 75 2.83 2.71 -15.36
N ALA A 76 1.91 2.93 -16.31
CA ALA A 76 1.67 4.25 -16.88
C ALA A 76 1.01 5.21 -15.86
N PHE A 77 0.45 4.69 -14.76
CA PHE A 77 -0.22 5.47 -13.74
C PHE A 77 0.59 5.51 -12.44
N SER A 78 0.91 6.73 -11.98
CA SER A 78 1.56 6.97 -10.70
C SER A 78 0.70 6.51 -9.53
N VAL A 79 1.35 6.09 -8.45
CA VAL A 79 0.71 5.95 -7.12
C VAL A 79 1.01 7.24 -6.39
N LYS A 80 0.00 8.01 -6.03
CA LYS A 80 0.13 9.27 -5.28
C LYS A 80 0.14 9.04 -3.78
N THR A 81 -0.68 8.10 -3.32
CA THR A 81 -0.83 7.84 -1.89
C THR A 81 -0.75 6.35 -1.60
N PHE A 82 0.03 6.00 -0.59
CA PHE A 82 0.16 4.64 -0.08
C PHE A 82 -0.10 4.63 1.43
N HIS A 83 -1.16 3.92 1.83
CA HIS A 83 -1.50 3.66 3.22
C HIS A 83 -1.35 2.17 3.50
N LEU A 84 -0.57 1.83 4.51
CA LEU A 84 -0.40 0.48 5.00
C LEU A 84 -0.62 0.45 6.51
N ASP A 85 -1.70 -0.21 6.93
CA ASP A 85 -2.02 -0.52 8.32
C ASP A 85 -1.97 -2.04 8.49
N PHE A 86 -0.86 -2.54 9.05
CA PHE A 86 -0.59 -3.97 9.16
C PHE A 86 -0.19 -4.34 10.58
N THR A 87 -1.03 -5.16 11.22
CA THR A 87 -0.77 -5.72 12.55
C THR A 87 -0.61 -7.23 12.46
N TYR A 88 0.37 -7.77 13.19
CA TYR A 88 0.61 -9.21 13.28
C TYR A 88 0.85 -9.71 14.71
N HIS A 89 0.03 -10.67 15.16
CA HIS A 89 -0.02 -11.15 16.55
C HIS A 89 0.46 -12.61 16.75
N ASP A 90 1.15 -13.24 15.78
CA ASP A 90 1.53 -14.65 15.94
C ASP A 90 2.87 -14.84 16.68
N TYR A 91 2.83 -15.65 17.72
CA TYR A 91 3.91 -15.93 18.67
C TYR A 91 4.91 -17.00 18.18
N GLN A 92 4.63 -17.68 17.08
CA GLN A 92 5.27 -18.97 16.74
C GLN A 92 6.35 -18.90 15.64
N ILE A 93 6.57 -17.77 14.97
CA ILE A 93 7.16 -17.86 13.63
C ILE A 93 8.65 -17.55 13.53
N ILE A 94 9.35 -18.52 12.91
CA ILE A 94 10.68 -18.43 12.32
C ILE A 94 10.48 -18.28 10.80
N TYR A 95 10.35 -17.05 10.29
CA TYR A 95 10.21 -16.83 8.85
C TYR A 95 11.60 -16.79 8.17
N PRO A 96 11.77 -17.32 6.95
CA PRO A 96 12.99 -17.15 6.17
C PRO A 96 13.19 -15.71 5.65
N ARG A 97 12.14 -14.88 5.64
CA ARG A 97 12.19 -13.44 5.34
C ARG A 97 11.42 -12.65 6.40
N SER A 98 12.00 -11.54 6.85
CA SER A 98 11.28 -10.64 7.76
C SER A 98 10.11 -9.95 7.03
N PRO A 99 8.96 -9.70 7.70
CA PRO A 99 7.86 -8.92 7.12
C PRO A 99 8.32 -7.57 6.54
N MET A 100 9.34 -6.97 7.14
CA MET A 100 9.93 -5.71 6.70
C MET A 100 10.68 -5.78 5.37
N GLU A 101 11.25 -6.92 4.97
CA GLU A 101 11.83 -7.06 3.63
C GLU A 101 10.77 -6.91 2.54
N ILE A 102 9.58 -7.47 2.78
CA ILE A 102 8.47 -7.40 1.83
C ILE A 102 7.89 -6.00 1.78
N VAL A 103 7.68 -5.36 2.93
CA VAL A 103 7.24 -3.95 3.00
C VAL A 103 8.25 -3.06 2.29
N THR A 104 9.55 -3.24 2.52
CA THR A 104 10.62 -2.50 1.82
C THR A 104 10.51 -2.66 0.30
N ALA A 105 10.21 -3.87 -0.19
CA ALA A 105 10.02 -4.09 -1.62
C ALA A 105 8.82 -3.31 -2.18
N TRP A 106 7.69 -3.27 -1.48
CA TRP A 106 6.52 -2.48 -1.87
C TRP A 106 6.83 -0.98 -1.88
N ILE A 107 7.54 -0.49 -0.86
CA ILE A 107 7.97 0.90 -0.78
C ILE A 107 8.86 1.28 -1.97
N ASN A 108 9.83 0.44 -2.32
CA ASN A 108 10.68 0.71 -3.50
C ASN A 108 9.85 0.86 -4.77
N VAL A 109 8.81 0.04 -4.95
CA VAL A 109 7.92 0.14 -6.11
C VAL A 109 7.14 1.46 -6.13
N ILE A 110 6.53 1.87 -5.01
CA ILE A 110 5.75 3.13 -4.99
C ILE A 110 6.65 4.37 -5.11
N VAL A 111 7.88 4.32 -4.59
CA VAL A 111 8.88 5.39 -4.75
C VAL A 111 9.21 5.57 -6.23
N LEU A 112 9.41 4.47 -6.97
CA LEU A 112 9.60 4.50 -8.42
C LEU A 112 8.35 5.00 -9.17
N LEU A 113 7.16 4.80 -8.62
CA LEU A 113 5.90 5.27 -9.17
C LEU A 113 5.55 6.72 -8.79
N GLY A 114 6.47 7.45 -8.15
CA GLY A 114 6.33 8.86 -7.84
C GLY A 114 5.31 9.15 -6.73
N VAL A 115 5.35 8.38 -5.65
CA VAL A 115 4.52 8.57 -4.46
C VAL A 115 4.78 9.91 -3.78
N GLU A 116 3.69 10.54 -3.35
CA GLU A 116 3.69 11.84 -2.67
C GLU A 116 3.33 11.71 -1.20
N CYS A 117 2.51 10.73 -0.84
CA CYS A 117 2.06 10.51 0.52
C CYS A 117 2.27 9.05 0.93
N ILE A 118 3.05 8.82 1.97
CA ILE A 118 3.28 7.50 2.57
C ILE A 118 2.80 7.55 4.02
N ASP A 119 1.95 6.59 4.37
CA ASP A 119 1.43 6.40 5.73
C ASP A 119 1.60 4.94 6.12
N LEU A 120 2.48 4.68 7.08
CA LEU A 120 2.87 3.34 7.51
C LEU A 120 2.59 3.14 8.99
N CYS A 121 1.74 2.17 9.29
CA CYS A 121 1.56 1.59 10.60
C CYS A 121 1.85 0.09 10.49
N VAL A 122 3.00 -0.33 11.00
CA VAL A 122 3.39 -1.76 11.02
C VAL A 122 3.67 -2.16 12.46
N GLU A 123 2.74 -2.90 13.05
CA GLU A 123 2.80 -3.35 14.44
C GLU A 123 3.08 -4.86 14.50
N LEU A 124 4.21 -5.21 15.09
CA LEU A 124 4.68 -6.58 15.25
C LEU A 124 4.89 -6.84 16.75
N GLU A 125 4.08 -7.72 17.34
CA GLU A 125 3.88 -7.84 18.80
C GLU A 125 5.14 -8.22 19.62
N LYS A 126 6.27 -8.58 18.98
CA LYS A 126 7.49 -9.05 19.65
C LYS A 126 8.81 -8.44 19.19
N THR A 127 8.83 -7.43 18.31
CA THR A 127 10.11 -6.74 18.09
C THR A 127 10.42 -5.89 19.33
N ILE A 128 11.41 -6.32 20.12
CA ILE A 128 11.99 -5.56 21.27
C ILE A 128 12.66 -4.24 20.79
N GLY A 129 12.53 -3.92 19.51
CA GLY A 129 12.97 -2.69 18.89
C GLY A 129 11.99 -2.24 17.81
N PHE A 130 12.13 -1.00 17.40
CA PHE A 130 11.35 -0.45 16.31
C PHE A 130 11.65 -1.15 14.97
N THR A 131 10.68 -1.16 14.07
CA THR A 131 10.92 -1.60 12.69
C THR A 131 11.86 -0.62 11.98
N LYS A 132 12.84 -1.14 11.23
CA LYS A 132 13.77 -0.31 10.47
C LYS A 132 13.06 0.34 9.30
N LEU A 133 13.14 1.66 9.19
CA LEU A 133 12.56 2.40 8.08
C LEU A 133 13.29 2.07 6.76
N PRO A 134 12.56 1.80 5.66
CA PRO A 134 13.18 1.64 4.34
C PRO A 134 13.89 2.93 3.88
N ILE A 135 15.19 2.84 3.60
CA ILE A 135 16.03 3.99 3.21
C ILE A 135 15.57 4.64 1.89
N SER A 136 14.90 3.89 1.02
CA SER A 136 14.37 4.41 -0.25
C SER A 136 13.36 5.54 -0.09
N ILE A 137 12.64 5.59 1.04
CA ILE A 137 11.75 6.70 1.40
C ILE A 137 12.54 8.00 1.52
N LEU A 138 13.74 7.92 2.09
CA LEU A 138 14.62 9.07 2.34
C LEU A 138 15.23 9.63 1.05
N THR A 139 15.26 8.83 -0.02
CA THR A 139 15.72 9.25 -1.35
C THR A 139 14.58 9.62 -2.30
N CYS A 140 13.33 9.67 -1.81
CA CYS A 140 12.15 9.88 -2.64
C CYS A 140 11.88 11.38 -2.86
N ASN A 141 12.29 11.91 -4.01
CA ASN A 141 12.15 13.34 -4.33
C ASN A 141 10.69 13.81 -4.56
N THR A 142 9.75 12.88 -4.71
CA THR A 142 8.32 13.21 -4.89
C THR A 142 7.55 13.20 -3.58
N LEU A 143 8.13 12.70 -2.50
CA LEU A 143 7.47 12.56 -1.21
C LEU A 143 7.22 13.94 -0.58
N VAL A 144 5.99 14.17 -0.15
CA VAL A 144 5.50 15.39 0.50
C VAL A 144 5.04 15.09 1.93
N VAL A 145 4.39 13.94 2.14
CA VAL A 145 3.88 13.53 3.46
C VAL A 145 4.43 12.16 3.82
N LEU A 146 5.03 12.08 5.01
CA LEU A 146 5.51 10.83 5.60
C LEU A 146 4.96 10.68 7.02
N ASN A 147 4.00 9.77 7.18
CA ASN A 147 3.47 9.38 8.49
C ASN A 147 4.00 7.99 8.85
N LEU A 148 4.61 7.89 10.03
CA LEU A 148 5.20 6.65 10.53
C LEU A 148 4.70 6.37 11.93
N HIS A 149 4.12 5.19 12.11
CA HIS A 149 3.67 4.66 13.38
C HIS A 149 4.45 3.37 13.70
N CYS A 150 5.01 3.28 14.90
CA CYS A 150 5.79 2.12 15.38
C CYS A 150 7.16 1.91 14.69
N PHE A 151 7.70 2.92 14.00
CA PHE A 151 9.04 2.91 13.39
C PHE A 151 10.06 3.66 14.26
N GLY A 152 11.35 3.32 14.08
CA GLY A 152 12.47 3.94 14.78
C GLY A 152 13.57 4.30 13.80
N VAL A 153 14.27 5.38 14.10
CA VAL A 153 15.36 5.90 13.28
C VAL A 153 16.66 5.39 13.88
N GLU A 154 17.48 4.71 13.08
CA GLU A 154 18.81 4.24 13.52
C GLU A 154 19.78 5.43 13.47
N GLU A 155 20.50 5.70 14.57
CA GLU A 155 21.43 6.84 14.71
C GLU A 155 22.60 6.85 13.71
N ALA A 156 22.80 5.78 12.94
CA ALA A 156 23.92 5.59 12.02
C ALA A 156 23.75 6.26 10.65
N LEU A 157 22.65 6.97 10.40
CA LEU A 157 22.44 7.63 9.12
C LEU A 157 23.31 8.91 9.05
N SER A 158 24.24 8.95 8.08
CA SER A 158 24.82 10.20 7.56
C SER A 158 23.71 11.21 7.26
N PRO A 159 23.96 12.55 7.30
CA PRO A 159 22.91 13.56 7.15
C PRO A 159 21.97 13.19 6.01
N VAL A 160 20.72 12.96 6.39
CA VAL A 160 19.66 12.53 5.49
C VAL A 160 18.90 13.75 5.07
N ASP A 161 18.92 14.05 3.79
CA ASP A 161 18.04 15.06 3.21
C ASP A 161 16.64 14.48 3.10
N LEU A 162 15.77 14.77 4.06
CA LEU A 162 14.33 14.63 3.85
C LEU A 162 13.91 15.77 2.91
N PRO A 163 13.42 15.47 1.69
CA PRO A 163 12.96 16.53 0.80
C PRO A 163 11.79 17.28 1.46
N SER A 164 12.06 18.52 1.86
CA SER A 164 11.11 19.56 2.31
C SER A 164 9.86 19.05 3.03
N LEU A 165 10.01 18.57 4.26
CA LEU A 165 8.91 18.47 5.25
C LEU A 165 8.55 19.85 5.81
#